data_AF-A0A842SXK4-F1
#
_entry.id   AF-A0A842SXK4-F1
#
_cell.length_a   1.000
_cell.length_b   1.000
_cell.length_c   1.000
_cell.angle_alpha   90.00
_cell.angle_beta   90.00
_cell.angle_gamma   90.00
#
_symmetry.space_group_name_H-M   'P 1'
#
loop_
_entity.id
_entity.type
_entity.pdbx_description
1 polymer ?
#
loop_
_entity_poly.entity_id
_entity_poly.type
_entity_poly.pdbx_seq_one_letter_code
_entity_poly.pdbx_strand_id
1 'polypeptide(L)'
;MHFSREYDHFLIHTFWSEPITDLINKIKKKSGKDFTGSHDLLLEFLNNRLFHGEGEFNKEFRRKGKRYFDLKVPNKNRYGDFEIIEFKYHSSQLKYLRYELKRRNEIFTHNDYLYFSYLLRRVSKKEDKIINESVCIYYLVVIILSKNICEIPINELIEEIKMGTEDITKKVARKSDIDEEEEELLGVENIIKVVDLEQKLEDQKKSYEQVLKEREKELKERKKELKEREKELKEERKLRHTKEKEIERLKDQLNNT
;
A
#
# COMPACT_ATOMS: atom_id res chain seq x y z
N MET A 1 -13.88 -5.01 3.89
CA MET A 1 -14.93 -4.30 4.66
C MET A 1 -15.43 -3.11 3.85
N HIS A 2 -16.64 -2.64 4.13
CA HIS A 2 -17.29 -1.53 3.42
C HIS A 2 -18.18 -0.74 4.39
N PHE A 3 -18.14 0.59 4.28
CA PHE A 3 -19.05 1.50 4.95
C PHE A 3 -19.59 2.51 3.96
N SER A 4 -20.86 2.88 4.08
CA SER A 4 -21.45 3.97 3.32
C SER A 4 -22.21 4.92 4.24
N ARG A 5 -22.28 6.19 3.83
CA ARG A 5 -23.09 7.21 4.48
C ARG A 5 -23.60 8.21 3.46
N GLU A 6 -24.90 8.43 3.50
CA GLU A 6 -25.60 9.44 2.72
C GLU A 6 -25.59 10.77 3.47
N TYR A 7 -25.42 11.84 2.70
CA TYR A 7 -25.51 13.24 3.09
C TYR A 7 -26.53 13.90 2.15
N ASP A 8 -26.94 15.14 2.46
CA ASP A 8 -28.03 15.81 1.75
C ASP A 8 -27.80 15.88 0.24
N HIS A 9 -26.54 16.03 -0.19
CA HIS A 9 -26.20 16.25 -1.60
C HIS A 9 -25.26 15.20 -2.21
N PHE A 10 -24.75 14.25 -1.41
CA PHE A 10 -23.77 13.27 -1.87
C PHE A 10 -23.77 12.01 -1.00
N LEU A 11 -23.18 10.95 -1.55
CA LEU A 11 -23.01 9.67 -0.87
C LEU A 11 -21.52 9.35 -0.77
N ILE A 12 -21.04 8.96 0.41
CA ILE A 12 -19.66 8.49 0.58
C ILE A 12 -19.66 6.98 0.80
N HIS A 13 -18.85 6.28 0.00
CA HIS A 13 -18.43 4.91 0.25
C HIS A 13 -16.97 4.90 0.73
N THR A 14 -16.67 4.02 1.68
CA THR A 14 -15.30 3.74 2.09
C THR A 14 -15.06 2.24 2.17
N PHE A 15 -13.94 1.81 1.61
CA PHE A 15 -13.52 0.42 1.54
C PHE A 15 -12.15 0.26 2.19
N TRP A 16 -11.95 -0.86 2.87
CA TRP A 16 -10.67 -1.21 3.51
C TRP A 16 -10.56 -2.72 3.77
N SER A 17 -9.48 -3.11 4.42
CA SER A 17 -9.04 -4.49 4.67
C SER A 17 -8.58 -5.20 3.40
N GLU A 18 -8.64 -6.54 3.37
CA GLU A 18 -8.16 -7.42 2.31
C GLU A 18 -8.55 -6.96 0.89
N PRO A 19 -9.80 -6.54 0.59
CA PRO A 19 -10.15 -6.10 -0.76
C PRO A 19 -9.33 -4.93 -1.29
N ILE A 20 -8.95 -4.00 -0.40
CA ILE A 20 -8.14 -2.85 -0.78
C ILE A 20 -6.67 -3.24 -0.82
N THR A 21 -6.20 -4.05 0.14
CA THR A 21 -4.85 -4.61 0.08
C THR A 21 -4.60 -5.33 -1.25
N ASP A 22 -5.55 -6.15 -1.70
CA ASP A 22 -5.48 -6.85 -2.99
C ASP A 22 -5.49 -5.91 -4.19
N LEU A 23 -6.34 -4.88 -4.16
CA LEU A 23 -6.38 -3.87 -5.22
C LEU A 23 -5.03 -3.16 -5.33
N ILE A 24 -4.48 -2.71 -4.19
CA ILE A 24 -3.17 -2.05 -4.16
C ILE A 24 -2.09 -3.02 -4.65
N ASN A 25 -2.10 -4.28 -4.22
CA ASN A 25 -1.18 -5.32 -4.69
C ASN A 25 -1.27 -5.55 -6.21
N LYS A 26 -2.47 -5.53 -6.79
CA LYS A 26 -2.66 -5.60 -8.25
C LYS A 26 -2.08 -4.37 -8.95
N ILE A 27 -2.27 -3.18 -8.38
CA ILE A 27 -1.65 -1.94 -8.87
C ILE A 27 -0.11 -2.06 -8.81
N LYS A 28 0.46 -2.58 -7.70
CA LYS A 28 1.90 -2.84 -7.54
C LYS A 28 2.43 -3.77 -8.64
N LYS A 29 1.75 -4.89 -8.88
CA LYS A 29 2.17 -5.90 -9.87
C LYS A 29 2.08 -5.39 -11.31
N LYS A 30 1.17 -4.45 -11.59
CA LYS A 30 0.99 -3.87 -12.93
C LYS A 30 1.90 -2.66 -13.20
N SER A 31 2.74 -2.18 -12.27
CA SER A 31 3.52 -0.93 -12.43
C SER A 31 4.70 -1.03 -13.43
N GLY A 32 4.51 -1.73 -14.55
CA GLY A 32 5.13 -1.39 -15.83
C GLY A 32 4.41 -0.21 -16.49
N LYS A 33 4.72 1.03 -16.07
CA LYS A 33 4.54 2.29 -16.84
C LYS A 33 3.16 2.71 -17.38
N ASP A 34 2.01 2.20 -16.90
CA ASP A 34 0.72 2.65 -17.43
C ASP A 34 -0.28 3.14 -16.37
N PHE A 35 -0.44 4.48 -16.27
CA PHE A 35 -1.46 5.16 -15.44
C PHE A 35 -2.88 4.68 -15.79
N THR A 36 -3.11 4.33 -17.05
CA THR A 36 -4.34 3.72 -17.57
C THR A 36 -4.74 2.48 -16.79
N GLY A 37 -3.77 1.62 -16.43
CA GLY A 37 -4.02 0.37 -15.73
C GLY A 37 -4.50 0.54 -14.29
N SER A 38 -4.14 1.63 -13.60
CA SER A 38 -4.59 1.87 -12.21
C SER A 38 -6.04 2.37 -12.17
N HIS A 39 -6.40 3.26 -13.09
CA HIS A 39 -7.76 3.76 -13.23
C HIS A 39 -8.74 2.62 -13.58
N ASP A 40 -8.37 1.77 -14.54
CA ASP A 40 -9.20 0.63 -14.95
C ASP A 40 -9.37 -0.39 -13.82
N LEU A 41 -8.32 -0.65 -13.05
CA LEU A 41 -8.40 -1.53 -11.87
C LEU A 41 -9.34 -0.99 -10.78
N LEU A 42 -9.32 0.34 -10.56
CA LEU A 42 -10.23 0.99 -9.62
C LEU A 42 -11.67 0.95 -10.12
N LEU A 43 -11.89 1.23 -11.41
CA LEU A 43 -13.20 1.10 -12.04
C LEU A 43 -13.73 -0.32 -11.94
N GLU A 44 -12.90 -1.32 -12.22
CA GLU A 44 -13.24 -2.74 -12.08
C GLU A 44 -13.62 -3.09 -10.65
N PHE A 45 -12.85 -2.60 -9.68
CA PHE A 45 -13.16 -2.75 -8.27
C PHE A 45 -14.52 -2.15 -7.91
N LEU A 46 -14.80 -0.91 -8.32
CA LEU A 46 -16.07 -0.24 -8.03
C LEU A 46 -17.24 -0.94 -8.70
N ASN A 47 -17.09 -1.36 -9.96
CA ASN A 47 -18.13 -2.08 -10.67
C ASN A 47 -18.53 -3.37 -9.93
N ASN A 48 -17.54 -4.15 -9.52
CA ASN A 48 -17.79 -5.39 -8.78
C ASN A 48 -18.42 -5.13 -7.40
N ARG A 49 -18.01 -4.07 -6.71
CA ARG A 49 -18.42 -3.80 -5.32
C ARG A 49 -19.74 -3.06 -5.20
N LEU A 50 -20.04 -2.16 -6.13
CA LEU A 50 -21.23 -1.31 -6.08
C LEU A 50 -22.34 -1.79 -7.02
N PHE A 51 -21.97 -2.45 -8.12
CA PHE A 51 -22.90 -2.83 -9.19
C PHE A 51 -22.87 -4.33 -9.50
N HIS A 52 -22.22 -5.14 -8.67
CA HIS A 52 -22.11 -6.59 -8.87
C HIS A 52 -21.56 -7.02 -10.24
N GLY A 53 -20.76 -6.15 -10.87
CA GLY A 53 -20.19 -6.40 -12.20
C GLY A 53 -21.13 -6.15 -13.37
N GLU A 54 -22.34 -5.61 -13.13
CA GLU A 54 -23.34 -5.32 -14.17
C GLU A 54 -22.98 -4.11 -15.04
N GLY A 55 -22.04 -3.26 -14.59
CA GLY A 55 -21.59 -2.10 -15.36
C GLY A 55 -20.70 -2.49 -16.54
N GLU A 56 -20.93 -1.85 -17.68
CA GLU A 56 -20.14 -2.03 -18.89
C GLU A 56 -19.02 -1.00 -18.97
N PHE A 57 -17.77 -1.49 -19.08
CA PHE A 57 -16.61 -0.64 -19.39
C PHE A 57 -16.52 -0.42 -20.89
N ASN A 58 -16.39 0.82 -21.33
CA ASN A 58 -16.03 1.09 -22.72
C ASN A 58 -14.50 1.08 -22.89
N LYS A 59 -13.90 -0.12 -22.98
CA LYS A 59 -12.44 -0.31 -23.05
C LYS A 59 -11.79 0.15 -24.36
N GLU A 60 -12.55 0.34 -25.44
CA GLU A 60 -11.97 0.42 -26.78
C GLU A 60 -11.40 1.80 -27.19
N PHE A 61 -11.69 2.93 -26.53
CA PHE A 61 -11.38 4.23 -27.16
C PHE A 61 -10.91 5.35 -26.23
N ARG A 62 -9.64 5.31 -25.84
CA ARG A 62 -8.85 6.52 -25.45
C ARG A 62 -8.20 7.19 -26.67
N ARG A 63 -8.92 7.30 -27.79
CA ARG A 63 -8.46 8.05 -28.98
C ARG A 63 -8.73 9.55 -28.76
N LYS A 64 -7.72 10.38 -28.99
CA LYS A 64 -7.80 11.85 -28.87
C LYS A 64 -9.00 12.40 -29.66
N GLY A 65 -9.88 13.14 -28.99
CA GLY A 65 -11.00 13.87 -29.63
C GLY A 65 -12.38 13.23 -29.54
N LYS A 66 -12.55 12.07 -28.88
CA LYS A 66 -13.87 11.47 -28.61
C LYS A 66 -14.17 11.46 -27.10
N ARG A 67 -15.39 11.88 -26.71
CA ARG A 67 -15.89 11.84 -25.33
C ARG A 67 -16.65 10.53 -25.10
N TYR A 68 -16.35 9.84 -23.99
CA TYR A 68 -16.94 8.57 -23.61
C TYR A 68 -17.12 8.49 -22.10
N PHE A 69 -17.96 7.56 -21.67
CA PHE A 69 -18.29 7.33 -20.27
C PHE A 69 -17.39 6.26 -19.66
N ASP A 70 -17.07 6.41 -18.37
CA ASP A 70 -16.20 5.47 -17.67
C ASP A 70 -16.95 4.18 -17.31
N LEU A 71 -18.23 4.30 -16.90
CA LEU A 71 -19.07 3.16 -16.61
C LEU A 71 -20.53 3.44 -17.01
N LYS A 72 -21.14 2.46 -17.68
CA LYS A 72 -22.57 2.44 -18.01
C LYS A 72 -23.24 1.32 -17.21
N VAL A 73 -24.17 1.66 -16.32
CA VAL A 73 -24.78 0.70 -15.40
C VAL A 73 -26.28 0.58 -15.68
N PRO A 74 -26.87 -0.63 -15.75
CA PRO A 74 -28.31 -0.80 -15.89
C PRO A 74 -29.07 -0.13 -14.73
N ASN A 75 -30.09 0.66 -15.05
CA ASN A 75 -30.93 1.28 -14.04
C ASN A 75 -31.94 0.24 -13.50
N LYS A 76 -31.84 -0.10 -12.21
CA LYS A 76 -32.73 -1.10 -11.58
C LYS A 76 -34.17 -0.62 -11.43
N ASN A 77 -34.40 0.69 -11.44
CA ASN A 77 -35.71 1.29 -11.25
C ASN A 77 -36.45 1.57 -12.56
N ARG A 78 -35.77 1.46 -13.71
CA ARG A 78 -36.34 1.72 -15.04
C ARG A 78 -35.76 0.75 -16.07
N TYR A 79 -36.59 -0.21 -16.48
CA TYR A 79 -36.20 -1.22 -17.45
C TYR A 79 -35.79 -0.59 -18.78
N GLY A 80 -34.55 -0.86 -19.21
CA GLY A 80 -33.98 -0.33 -20.46
C GLY A 80 -33.24 1.00 -20.33
N ASP A 81 -33.29 1.66 -19.16
CA ASP A 81 -32.51 2.85 -18.87
C ASP A 81 -31.14 2.47 -18.29
N PHE A 82 -30.17 3.38 -18.46
CA PHE A 82 -28.83 3.24 -17.93
C PHE A 82 -28.44 4.48 -17.16
N GLU A 83 -27.68 4.29 -16.09
CA GLU A 83 -26.98 5.35 -15.39
C GLU A 83 -25.57 5.48 -15.95
N ILE A 84 -25.18 6.70 -16.26
CA ILE A 84 -23.88 7.00 -16.84
C ILE A 84 -22.98 7.64 -15.78
N ILE A 85 -21.82 7.03 -15.55
CA ILE A 85 -20.90 7.40 -14.48
C ILE A 85 -19.59 7.91 -15.07
N GLU A 86 -19.22 9.11 -14.64
CA GLU A 86 -17.86 9.66 -14.76
C GLU A 86 -17.06 9.28 -13.51
N PHE A 87 -15.88 8.71 -13.68
CA PHE A 87 -14.99 8.36 -12.60
C PHE A 87 -13.73 9.25 -12.60
N LYS A 88 -13.41 9.77 -11.42
CA LYS A 88 -12.20 10.56 -11.18
C LYS A 88 -11.46 9.97 -10.01
N TYR A 89 -10.27 9.46 -10.28
CA TYR A 89 -9.33 9.03 -9.25
C TYR A 89 -8.22 10.05 -9.09
N HIS A 90 -8.07 10.56 -7.87
CA HIS A 90 -7.01 11.49 -7.49
C HIS A 90 -6.34 11.00 -6.22
N SER A 91 -5.02 10.91 -6.23
CA SER A 91 -4.25 10.45 -5.08
C SER A 91 -4.18 11.53 -3.98
N SER A 92 -3.98 12.80 -4.34
CA SER A 92 -3.99 13.92 -3.38
C SER A 92 -5.42 14.26 -2.91
N GLN A 93 -5.84 13.62 -1.80
CA GLN A 93 -7.07 13.83 -1.04
C GLN A 93 -7.67 15.24 -1.20
N LEU A 94 -8.92 15.32 -1.67
CA LEU A 94 -9.79 16.52 -1.84
C LEU A 94 -9.21 17.76 -2.55
N LYS A 95 -7.89 17.86 -2.75
CA LYS A 95 -7.21 18.99 -3.39
C LYS A 95 -7.73 19.24 -4.80
N TYR A 96 -8.00 18.15 -5.53
CA TYR A 96 -8.52 18.19 -6.89
C TYR A 96 -10.04 18.21 -6.98
N LEU A 97 -10.76 18.01 -5.86
CA LEU A 97 -12.23 17.99 -5.88
C LEU A 97 -12.79 19.30 -6.42
N ARG A 98 -12.28 20.44 -5.95
CA ARG A 98 -12.72 21.76 -6.43
C ARG A 98 -12.50 21.94 -7.93
N TYR A 99 -11.42 21.38 -8.47
CA TYR A 99 -11.13 21.45 -9.90
C TYR A 99 -12.14 20.63 -10.71
N GLU A 100 -12.47 19.42 -10.27
CA GLU A 100 -13.50 18.59 -10.93
C GLU A 100 -14.89 19.23 -10.80
N LEU A 101 -15.24 19.77 -9.63
CA LEU A 101 -16.54 20.43 -9.41
C LEU A 101 -16.72 21.70 -10.25
N LYS A 102 -15.64 22.43 -10.57
CA LYS A 102 -15.72 23.56 -11.53
C LYS A 102 -16.15 23.11 -12.92
N ARG A 103 -15.91 21.85 -13.28
CA ARG A 103 -16.28 21.24 -14.55
C ARG A 103 -17.60 20.46 -14.48
N ARG A 104 -18.30 20.49 -13.35
CA ARG A 104 -19.50 19.68 -13.12
C ARG A 104 -20.57 19.86 -14.21
N ASN A 105 -20.81 21.08 -14.68
CA ASN A 105 -21.82 21.33 -15.73
C ASN A 105 -21.44 20.62 -17.05
N GLU A 106 -20.16 20.61 -17.40
CA GLU A 106 -19.64 19.90 -18.58
C GLU A 106 -19.78 18.38 -18.40
N ILE A 107 -19.42 17.88 -17.22
CA ILE A 107 -19.49 16.45 -16.86
C ILE A 107 -20.94 15.96 -16.93
N PHE A 108 -21.85 16.65 -16.24
CA PHE A 108 -23.27 16.26 -16.13
C PHE A 108 -24.11 16.58 -17.37
N THR A 109 -23.51 17.15 -18.43
CA THR A 109 -24.17 17.23 -19.74
C THR A 109 -24.43 15.83 -20.32
N HIS A 110 -23.58 14.85 -19.99
CA HIS A 110 -23.67 13.50 -20.55
C HIS A 110 -23.59 12.38 -19.51
N ASN A 111 -23.32 12.71 -18.26
CA ASN A 111 -23.22 11.78 -17.15
C ASN A 111 -24.34 12.04 -16.13
N ASP A 112 -24.84 11.00 -15.48
CA ASP A 112 -25.78 11.14 -14.37
C ASP A 112 -25.07 11.30 -13.03
N TYR A 113 -23.88 10.70 -12.91
CA TYR A 113 -23.09 10.73 -11.68
C TYR A 113 -21.62 11.02 -11.92
N LEU A 114 -21.00 11.67 -10.92
CA LEU A 114 -19.57 11.85 -10.78
C LEU A 114 -19.09 11.10 -9.54
N TYR A 115 -18.18 10.16 -9.75
CA TYR A 115 -17.55 9.36 -8.71
C TYR A 115 -16.13 9.89 -8.50
N PHE A 116 -15.94 10.70 -7.47
CA PHE A 116 -14.64 11.22 -7.08
C PHE A 116 -14.03 10.31 -6.02
N SER A 117 -12.85 9.76 -6.27
CA SER A 117 -12.18 8.84 -5.35
C SER A 117 -10.76 9.22 -5.03
N TYR A 118 -10.33 8.86 -3.83
CA TYR A 118 -8.97 9.05 -3.34
C TYR A 118 -8.61 7.99 -2.31
N LEU A 119 -7.31 7.85 -2.03
CA LEU A 119 -6.80 6.91 -1.04
C LEU A 119 -6.36 7.64 0.23
N LEU A 120 -6.68 7.02 1.36
CA LEU A 120 -6.06 7.30 2.65
C LEU A 120 -5.09 6.17 3.00
N ARG A 121 -4.06 6.49 3.76
CA ARG A 121 -3.09 5.55 4.32
C ARG A 121 -3.06 5.70 5.84
N ARG A 122 -3.03 4.57 6.54
CA ARG A 122 -2.74 4.49 7.96
C ARG A 122 -1.28 4.86 8.18
N VAL A 123 -1.04 5.90 8.96
CA VAL A 123 0.30 6.39 9.34
C VAL A 123 0.40 6.49 10.85
N SER A 124 1.61 6.36 11.40
CA SER A 124 1.82 6.64 12.81
C SER A 124 2.03 8.14 13.02
N LYS A 125 1.47 8.66 14.11
CA LYS A 125 1.74 10.01 14.62
C LYS A 125 3.11 10.14 15.29
N LYS A 126 3.72 9.01 15.68
CA LYS A 126 5.06 8.95 16.29
C LYS A 126 6.05 8.56 15.20
N GLU A 127 7.11 9.34 15.02
CA GLU A 127 8.13 9.11 13.96
C GLU A 127 8.78 7.72 14.06
N ASP A 128 8.80 7.12 15.25
CA ASP A 128 9.56 5.90 15.55
C ASP A 128 8.73 4.61 15.49
N LYS A 129 7.39 4.72 15.38
CA LYS A 129 6.52 3.53 15.44
C LYS A 129 6.30 2.97 14.03
N ILE A 130 6.89 1.80 13.79
CA ILE A 130 6.56 1.00 12.61
C ILE A 130 5.15 0.46 12.78
N ILE A 131 4.23 0.87 11.90
CA ILE A 131 2.88 0.30 11.86
C ILE A 131 3.04 -1.15 11.43
N ASN A 132 2.63 -2.08 12.29
CA ASN A 132 2.62 -3.50 11.96
C ASN A 132 1.77 -3.72 10.69
N GLU A 133 2.35 -4.39 9.70
CA GLU A 133 1.80 -4.60 8.35
C GLU A 133 0.49 -5.41 8.33
N SER A 134 0.04 -5.93 9.46
CA SER A 134 -0.91 -7.05 9.53
C SER A 134 -2.41 -6.70 9.47
N VAL A 135 -2.83 -5.43 9.56
CA VAL A 135 -4.28 -5.14 9.78
C VAL A 135 -4.98 -4.46 8.59
N CYS A 136 -4.45 -3.37 8.04
CA CYS A 136 -4.84 -2.75 6.76
C CYS A 136 -4.16 -1.38 6.65
N ILE A 137 -3.39 -1.15 5.59
CA ILE A 137 -2.62 0.09 5.41
C ILE A 137 -3.40 1.13 4.59
N TYR A 138 -4.26 0.70 3.67
CA TYR A 138 -4.87 1.56 2.66
C TYR A 138 -6.40 1.52 2.70
N TYR A 139 -7.01 2.69 2.47
CA TYR A 139 -8.45 2.90 2.52
C TYR A 139 -8.86 3.67 1.27
N LEU A 140 -9.88 3.19 0.56
CA LEU A 140 -10.42 3.86 -0.61
C LEU A 140 -11.70 4.60 -0.24
N VAL A 141 -11.70 5.91 -0.42
CA VAL A 141 -12.88 6.76 -0.26
C VAL A 141 -13.42 7.11 -1.64
N VAL A 142 -14.74 7.01 -1.81
CA VAL A 142 -15.46 7.35 -3.04
C VAL A 142 -16.62 8.26 -2.67
N ILE A 143 -16.63 9.47 -3.21
CA ILE A 143 -17.69 10.45 -3.08
C ILE A 143 -18.50 10.39 -4.37
N ILE A 144 -19.79 10.13 -4.24
CA ILE A 144 -20.75 9.99 -5.32
C ILE A 144 -21.63 11.22 -5.34
N LEU A 145 -21.62 11.93 -6.46
CA LEU A 145 -22.37 13.16 -6.70
C LEU A 145 -23.32 12.90 -7.86
N SER A 146 -24.60 13.22 -7.70
CA SER A 146 -25.58 13.16 -8.80
C SER A 146 -25.65 14.48 -9.55
N LYS A 147 -26.17 14.47 -10.78
CA LYS A 147 -26.33 15.70 -11.57
C LYS A 147 -27.11 16.82 -10.89
N ASN A 148 -27.96 16.49 -9.91
CA ASN A 148 -28.75 17.48 -9.17
C ASN A 148 -27.87 18.47 -8.38
N ILE A 149 -26.61 18.12 -8.11
CA ILE A 149 -25.66 19.03 -7.42
C ILE A 149 -25.24 20.24 -8.26
N CYS A 150 -25.64 20.33 -9.53
CA CYS A 150 -25.32 21.47 -10.39
C CYS A 150 -25.90 22.79 -9.88
N GLU A 151 -27.00 22.72 -9.14
CA GLU A 151 -27.71 23.89 -8.59
C GLU A 151 -27.07 24.42 -7.30
N ILE A 152 -26.29 23.59 -6.61
CA ILE A 152 -25.72 23.92 -5.29
C ILE A 152 -24.48 24.80 -5.47
N PRO A 153 -24.31 25.91 -4.73
CA PRO A 153 -23.08 26.70 -4.76
C PRO A 153 -21.83 25.85 -4.47
N ILE A 154 -20.80 25.98 -5.32
CA ILE A 154 -19.58 25.13 -5.24
C ILE A 154 -18.91 25.19 -3.86
N ASN A 155 -18.89 26.36 -3.23
CA ASN A 155 -18.25 26.52 -1.92
C ASN A 155 -19.01 25.80 -0.81
N GLU A 156 -20.34 25.91 -0.81
CA GLU A 156 -21.21 25.21 0.15
C GLU A 156 -21.03 23.70 0.03
N LEU A 157 -21.10 23.19 -1.21
CA LEU A 157 -20.90 21.77 -1.48
C LEU A 157 -19.51 21.27 -1.04
N ILE A 158 -18.45 22.05 -1.25
CA ILE A 158 -17.09 21.67 -0.82
C ILE A 158 -16.98 21.58 0.70
N GLU A 159 -17.53 22.55 1.42
CA GLU A 159 -17.47 22.55 2.88
C GLU A 159 -18.29 21.38 3.45
N GLU A 160 -19.46 21.09 2.89
CA GLU A 160 -20.26 19.92 3.27
C GLU A 160 -19.51 18.60 3.02
N ILE A 161 -18.86 18.46 1.86
CA ILE A 161 -18.04 17.27 1.55
C ILE A 161 -16.86 17.15 2.52
N LYS A 162 -16.18 18.25 2.86
CA LYS A 162 -15.07 18.21 3.84
C LYS A 162 -15.56 17.70 5.19
N MET A 163 -16.63 18.29 5.73
CA MET A 163 -17.23 17.84 7.00
C MET A 163 -17.63 16.36 6.92
N GLY A 164 -18.28 15.95 5.84
CA GLY A 164 -18.68 14.57 5.62
C GLY A 164 -17.51 13.58 5.55
N THR A 165 -16.38 13.98 4.96
CA THR A 165 -15.17 13.16 4.89
C THR A 165 -14.41 13.09 6.22
N GLU A 166 -14.40 14.15 7.03
CA GLU A 166 -13.82 14.12 8.37
C GLU A 166 -14.60 13.16 9.29
N ASP A 167 -15.93 13.25 9.24
CA ASP A 167 -16.84 12.34 9.94
C ASP A 167 -16.62 10.87 9.56
N ILE A 168 -16.47 10.61 8.26
CA ILE A 168 -16.20 9.28 7.72
C ILE A 168 -14.84 8.77 8.22
N THR A 169 -13.79 9.59 8.14
CA THR A 169 -12.43 9.21 8.53
C THR A 169 -12.39 8.76 9.99
N LYS A 170 -13.02 9.52 10.91
CA LYS A 170 -13.12 9.16 12.33
C LYS A 170 -13.88 7.84 12.53
N LYS A 171 -15.02 7.66 11.85
CA LYS A 171 -15.81 6.42 11.95
C LYS A 171 -15.07 5.20 11.41
N VAL A 172 -14.34 5.37 10.31
CA VAL A 172 -13.54 4.30 9.70
C VAL A 172 -12.43 3.90 10.66
N ALA A 173 -11.68 4.86 11.21
CA ALA A 173 -10.60 4.60 12.17
C ALA A 173 -11.08 3.72 13.35
N ARG A 174 -12.22 4.09 13.96
CA ARG A 174 -12.86 3.30 15.04
C ARG A 174 -13.22 1.87 14.64
N LYS A 175 -13.63 1.67 13.38
CA LYS A 175 -14.06 0.37 12.85
C LYS A 175 -12.92 -0.48 12.31
N SER A 176 -11.73 0.10 12.12
CA SER A 176 -10.58 -0.56 11.52
C SER A 176 -9.44 -0.78 12.50
N ASP A 177 -9.75 -0.86 13.81
CA ASP A 177 -8.81 -1.06 14.91
C ASP A 177 -7.56 -0.15 14.78
N ILE A 178 -7.80 1.11 14.39
CA ILE A 178 -6.76 2.14 14.42
C ILE A 178 -6.68 2.66 15.83
N ASP A 179 -5.46 2.69 16.37
CA ASP A 179 -5.17 3.36 17.62
C ASP A 179 -5.21 4.88 17.37
N GLU A 180 -6.35 5.52 17.63
CA GLU A 180 -6.53 6.95 17.38
C GLU A 180 -5.55 7.84 18.17
N GLU A 181 -4.92 7.34 19.24
CA GLU A 181 -3.91 8.09 19.99
C GLU A 181 -2.55 8.09 19.29
N GLU A 182 -2.18 6.96 18.67
CA GLU A 182 -0.85 6.76 18.09
C GLU A 182 -0.81 6.81 16.55
N GLU A 183 -1.97 6.75 15.90
CA GLU A 183 -2.10 6.55 14.47
C GLU A 183 -3.24 7.40 13.89
N GLU A 184 -3.16 7.64 12.57
CA GLU A 184 -4.16 8.40 11.84
C GLU A 184 -4.26 7.96 10.37
N LEU A 185 -5.27 8.48 9.69
CA LEU A 185 -5.49 8.28 8.26
C LEU A 185 -5.17 9.58 7.51
N LEU A 186 -4.15 9.53 6.66
CA LEU A 186 -3.74 10.67 5.84
C LEU A 186 -3.90 10.37 4.35
N GLY A 187 -4.21 11.40 3.55
CA GLY A 187 -4.25 11.32 2.10
C GLY A 187 -2.91 10.90 1.48
N VAL A 188 -2.96 10.06 0.46
CA VAL A 188 -1.76 9.56 -0.23
C VAL A 188 -1.52 10.30 -1.53
N GLU A 189 -0.63 11.29 -1.55
CA GLU A 189 -0.43 12.14 -2.73
C GLU A 189 -0.09 11.40 -4.03
N ASN A 190 0.62 10.27 -3.98
CA ASN A 190 0.88 9.45 -5.15
C ASN A 190 1.06 7.99 -4.74
N ILE A 191 -0.04 7.23 -4.80
CA ILE A 191 -0.02 5.82 -4.42
C ILE A 191 0.98 5.01 -5.24
N ILE A 192 1.14 5.30 -6.54
CA ILE A 192 2.04 4.55 -7.42
C ILE A 192 3.48 4.75 -6.94
N LYS A 193 3.89 5.99 -6.64
CA LYS A 193 5.23 6.26 -6.08
C LYS A 193 5.43 5.58 -4.73
N VAL A 194 4.42 5.63 -3.84
CA VAL A 194 4.51 4.98 -2.52
C VAL A 194 4.67 3.47 -2.68
N VAL A 195 3.86 2.87 -3.54
CA VAL A 195 3.91 1.46 -3.92
C VAL A 195 5.29 1.07 -4.49
N ASP A 196 5.83 1.85 -5.41
CA ASP A 196 7.14 1.59 -6.02
C ASP A 196 8.28 1.70 -5.00
N LEU A 197 8.19 2.65 -4.07
CA LEU A 197 9.16 2.79 -2.99
C LEU A 197 9.06 1.63 -1.99
N GLU A 198 7.85 1.21 -1.63
CA GLU A 198 7.63 0.03 -0.79
C GLU A 198 8.19 -1.24 -1.43
N GLN A 199 8.01 -1.42 -2.75
CA GLN A 199 8.58 -2.55 -3.48
C GLN A 199 10.12 -2.54 -3.44
N LYS A 200 10.73 -1.38 -3.71
CA LYS A 200 12.20 -1.24 -3.65
C LYS A 200 12.74 -1.54 -2.25
N LEU A 201 12.06 -1.07 -1.22
CA LEU A 201 12.46 -1.31 0.17
C LEU A 201 12.38 -2.81 0.51
N GLU A 202 11.33 -3.49 0.06
CA GLU A 202 11.16 -4.93 0.25
C GLU A 202 12.24 -5.75 -0.49
N ASP A 203 12.55 -5.36 -1.74
CA ASP A 203 13.62 -6.00 -2.51
C ASP A 203 14.99 -5.80 -1.85
N GLN A 204 15.25 -4.61 -1.29
CA GLN A 204 16.45 -4.34 -0.50
C GLN A 204 16.52 -5.18 0.77
N LYS A 205 15.43 -5.28 1.55
CA LYS A 205 15.37 -6.12 2.75
C LYS A 205 15.71 -7.58 2.43
N LYS A 206 15.11 -8.15 1.38
CA LYS A 206 15.40 -9.52 0.92
C LYS A 206 16.86 -9.70 0.55
N SER A 207 17.46 -8.72 -0.14
CA SER A 207 18.88 -8.75 -0.48
C SER A 207 19.76 -8.76 0.78
N TYR A 208 19.47 -7.91 1.76
CA TYR A 208 20.20 -7.90 3.04
C TYR A 208 20.05 -9.21 3.83
N GLU A 209 18.85 -9.79 3.87
CA GLU A 209 18.62 -11.08 4.52
C GLU A 209 19.43 -12.22 3.88
N GLN A 210 19.56 -12.23 2.55
CA GLN A 210 20.40 -13.20 1.85
C GLN A 210 21.87 -13.03 2.22
N VAL A 211 22.39 -11.80 2.20
CA VAL A 211 23.77 -11.49 2.61
C VAL A 211 24.04 -11.91 4.06
N LEU A 212 23.07 -11.67 4.96
CA LEU A 212 23.19 -12.10 6.36
C LEU A 212 23.26 -13.62 6.48
N LYS A 213 22.41 -14.37 5.76
CA LYS A 213 22.44 -15.85 5.74
C LYS A 213 23.78 -16.39 5.24
N GLU A 214 24.34 -15.78 4.19
CA GLU A 214 25.66 -16.15 3.66
C GLU A 214 26.77 -15.90 4.69
N ARG A 215 26.79 -14.71 5.31
CA ARG A 215 27.77 -14.37 6.36
C ARG A 215 27.64 -15.26 7.59
N GLU A 216 26.43 -15.64 7.99
CA GLU A 216 26.23 -16.58 9.09
C GLU A 216 26.79 -17.98 8.79
N LYS A 217 26.67 -18.42 7.53
CA LYS A 217 27.25 -19.69 7.09
C LYS A 217 28.78 -19.64 7.13
N GLU A 218 29.37 -18.57 6.60
CA GLU A 218 30.82 -18.36 6.62
C GLU A 218 31.36 -18.29 8.07
N LEU A 219 30.66 -17.59 8.96
CA LEU A 219 31.02 -17.54 10.38
C LEU A 219 30.97 -18.91 11.06
N LYS A 220 30.01 -19.77 10.70
CA LYS A 220 29.94 -21.14 11.23
C LYS A 220 31.11 -21.99 10.75
N GLU A 221 31.51 -21.86 9.49
CA GLU A 221 32.67 -22.56 8.93
C GLU A 221 33.97 -22.11 9.58
N ARG A 222 34.23 -20.79 9.66
CA ARG A 222 35.41 -20.24 10.35
C ARG A 222 35.49 -20.64 11.82
N LYS A 223 34.34 -20.73 12.52
CA LYS A 223 34.28 -21.21 13.91
C LYS A 223 34.67 -22.69 14.04
N LYS A 224 34.39 -23.53 13.03
CA LYS A 224 34.82 -24.93 13.02
C LYS A 224 36.34 -25.03 12.80
N GLU A 225 36.86 -24.31 11.82
CA GLU A 225 38.30 -24.26 11.54
C GLU A 225 39.12 -23.76 12.75
N LEU A 226 38.64 -22.72 13.44
CA LEU A 226 39.28 -22.22 14.66
C LEU A 226 39.32 -23.29 15.76
N LYS A 227 38.24 -24.05 15.95
CA LYS A 227 38.20 -25.15 16.94
C LYS A 227 39.17 -26.28 16.58
N GLU A 228 39.35 -26.58 15.31
CA GLU A 228 40.32 -27.57 14.85
C GLU A 228 41.75 -27.08 15.10
N ARG A 229 42.08 -25.85 14.69
CA ARG A 229 43.38 -25.23 14.99
C ARG A 229 43.69 -25.15 16.49
N GLU A 230 42.69 -24.84 17.33
CA GLU A 230 42.87 -24.83 18.79
C GLU A 230 43.20 -26.21 19.36
N LYS A 231 42.66 -27.29 18.76
CA LYS A 231 43.00 -28.66 19.14
C LYS A 231 44.43 -29.01 18.73
N GLU A 232 44.81 -28.71 17.50
CA GLU A 232 46.17 -28.93 16.98
C GLU A 232 47.21 -28.19 17.84
N LEU A 233 46.99 -26.91 18.14
CA LEU A 233 47.86 -26.12 19.02
C LEU A 233 47.98 -26.71 20.42
N LYS A 234 46.90 -27.29 20.97
CA LYS A 234 46.95 -27.98 22.28
C LYS A 234 47.81 -29.24 22.22
N GLU A 235 47.71 -30.01 21.14
CA GLU A 235 48.52 -31.22 20.95
C GLU A 235 49.99 -30.89 20.75
N GLU A 236 50.29 -29.88 19.93
CA GLU A 236 51.66 -29.42 19.69
C GLU A 236 52.31 -28.89 20.98
N ARG A 237 51.56 -28.11 21.79
CA ARG A 237 52.03 -27.66 23.12
C ARG A 237 52.34 -28.83 24.05
N LYS A 238 51.49 -29.87 24.08
CA LYS A 238 51.75 -31.08 24.87
C LYS A 238 53.04 -31.75 24.41
N LEU A 239 53.21 -31.96 23.10
CA LEU A 239 54.40 -32.60 22.53
C LEU A 239 55.68 -31.81 22.85
N ARG A 240 55.63 -30.48 22.71
CA ARG A 240 56.76 -29.59 23.00
C ARG A 240 57.17 -29.69 24.47
N HIS A 241 56.20 -29.70 25.39
CA HIS A 241 56.45 -29.87 26.81
C HIS A 241 57.09 -31.24 27.14
N THR A 242 56.69 -32.30 26.44
CA THR A 242 57.31 -33.64 26.59
C THR A 242 58.77 -33.61 26.13
N LYS A 243 59.04 -33.00 24.97
CA LYS A 243 60.41 -32.86 24.44
C LYS A 243 61.30 -32.00 25.33
N GLU A 244 60.77 -30.92 25.90
CA GLU A 244 61.51 -30.08 26.85
C GLU A 244 61.96 -30.87 28.08
N LYS A 245 61.07 -31.69 28.67
CA LYS A 245 61.41 -32.58 29.79
C LYS A 245 62.46 -33.62 29.42
N GLU A 246 62.41 -34.15 28.20
CA GLU A 246 63.39 -35.13 27.70
C GLU A 246 64.77 -34.50 27.51
N ILE A 247 64.82 -33.28 26.94
CA ILE A 247 66.06 -32.49 26.83
C ILE A 247 66.64 -32.19 28.22
N GLU A 248 65.81 -31.83 29.19
CA GLU A 248 66.24 -31.56 30.57
C GLU A 248 66.88 -32.82 31.20
N ARG A 249 66.24 -33.98 31.08
CA ARG A 249 66.81 -35.27 31.52
C ARG A 249 68.14 -35.60 30.85
N LEU A 250 68.25 -35.38 29.54
CA LEU A 250 69.48 -35.65 28.79
C LEU A 250 70.62 -34.71 29.21
N LYS A 251 70.31 -33.43 29.49
CA LYS A 251 71.28 -32.48 30.04
C LYS A 251 71.78 -32.89 31.43
N ASP A 252 70.88 -33.36 32.29
CA ASP A 252 71.24 -33.84 33.63
C ASP A 252 72.16 -35.08 33.58
N GLN A 253 71.96 -35.96 32.59
CA GLN A 253 72.85 -37.10 32.37
C GLN A 253 74.23 -36.68 31.86
N LEU A 254 74.28 -35.69 30.96
CA LEU A 254 75.54 -35.16 30.42
C LEU A 254 76.39 -34.43 31.49
N ASN A 255 75.75 -33.74 32.44
CA ASN A 255 76.44 -33.01 33.51
C ASN A 255 76.92 -33.91 34.68
N ASN A 256 76.48 -35.17 34.73
CA ASN A 256 76.89 -36.16 35.74
C ASN A 256 77.89 -37.20 35.21
N THR A 257 78.53 -36.91 34.07
CA THR A 257 79.61 -37.70 33.45
C THR A 257 80.88 -36.85 33.39
#